data_AF-A0A9N8RZZ5-F1
#
_entry.id   AF-A0A9N8RZZ5-F1
#
_cell.length_a   1.000
_cell.length_b   1.000
_cell.length_c   1.000
_cell.angle_alpha   90.00
_cell.angle_beta   90.00
_cell.angle_gamma   90.00
#
_symmetry.space_group_name_H-M   'P 1'
#
loop_
_entity.id
_entity.type
_entity.pdbx_description
1 polymer ?
#
loop_
_entity_poly.entity_id
_entity_poly.type
_entity_poly.pdbx_seq_one_letter_code
_entity_poly.pdbx_strand_id
1 'polypeptide(L)' 'MSPCDDCLDLSGSPSATGWRQGLALLGVGALCGETAVEHYRCVACGASFSRVLLGEHDDRIWRWLDCPGVGHA' A
#
# COMPACT_ATOMS: atom_id res chain seq x y z
N MET A 1 11.38 3.61 13.51
CA MET A 1 10.09 3.02 13.91
C MET A 1 9.98 1.71 13.15
N SER A 2 9.87 0.57 13.82
CA SER A 2 9.85 -0.73 13.14
C SER A 2 8.47 -1.02 12.56
N PRO A 3 8.36 -1.63 11.38
CA PRO A 3 7.09 -2.15 10.88
C PRO A 3 6.48 -3.15 11.86
N CYS A 4 5.15 -3.22 11.92
CA CYS A 4 4.46 -4.34 12.55
C CYS A 4 4.53 -5.59 11.64
N ASP A 5 4.36 -6.77 12.23
CA ASP A 5 4.45 -8.05 11.52
C ASP A 5 3.50 -8.11 10.30
N ASP A 6 2.28 -7.59 10.44
CA ASP A 6 1.32 -7.50 9.33
C ASP A 6 1.87 -6.71 8.12
N CYS A 7 2.59 -5.63 8.39
CA CYS A 7 3.18 -4.78 7.35
C CYS A 7 4.42 -5.42 6.72
N LEU A 8 5.14 -6.27 7.46
CA LEU A 8 6.26 -7.05 6.92
C LEU A 8 5.76 -8.12 5.94
N ASP A 9 4.66 -8.79 6.27
CA ASP A 9 4.06 -9.85 5.44
C ASP A 9 3.32 -9.30 4.20
N LEU A 10 2.82 -8.06 4.30
CA LEU A 10 2.05 -7.45 3.23
C LEU A 10 2.90 -7.10 2.00
N SER A 11 4.17 -6.72 2.17
CA SER A 11 5.01 -6.31 1.04
C SER A 11 5.31 -7.50 0.11
N GLY A 12 5.05 -7.33 -1.19
CA GLY A 12 5.21 -8.38 -2.20
C GLY A 12 4.01 -9.32 -2.33
N SER A 13 3.04 -9.24 -1.42
CA SER A 13 1.81 -10.04 -1.50
C SER A 13 0.92 -9.58 -2.67
N PRO A 14 0.12 -10.48 -3.28
CA PRO A 14 -0.79 -10.14 -4.37
C PRO A 14 -1.76 -9.02 -3.96
N SER A 15 -2.05 -8.10 -4.88
CA SER A 15 -2.95 -6.99 -4.61
C SER A 15 -4.39 -7.46 -4.38
N ALA A 16 -4.77 -8.64 -4.90
CA ALA A 16 -6.06 -9.26 -4.62
C ALA A 16 -6.23 -9.65 -3.14
N THR A 17 -5.14 -9.79 -2.38
CA THR A 17 -5.18 -10.04 -0.94
C THR A 17 -5.90 -8.88 -0.26
N GLY A 18 -7.09 -9.18 0.27
CA GLY A 18 -8.03 -8.20 0.82
C GLY A 18 -7.63 -7.68 2.19
N TRP A 19 -6.43 -7.09 2.32
CA TRP A 19 -6.01 -6.47 3.56
C TRP A 19 -6.67 -5.09 3.71
N ARG A 20 -7.77 -5.02 4.44
CA ARG A 20 -8.51 -3.77 4.73
C ARG A 20 -8.52 -3.39 6.21
N GLN A 21 -8.12 -4.28 7.11
CA GLN A 21 -8.10 -4.01 8.54
C GLN A 21 -6.82 -3.22 8.87
N GLY A 22 -6.95 -2.01 9.40
CA GLY A 22 -5.80 -1.21 9.86
C GLY A 22 -5.02 -0.44 8.78
N LEU A 23 -5.52 -0.36 7.54
CA LEU A 23 -4.96 0.51 6.50
C LEU A 23 -5.93 1.65 6.17
N ALA A 24 -5.45 2.89 6.24
CA ALA A 24 -6.17 4.08 5.80
C ALA A 24 -5.81 4.41 4.35
N LEU A 25 -6.81 4.53 3.47
CA LEU A 25 -6.62 4.98 2.10
C LEU A 25 -6.24 6.47 2.08
N LEU A 26 -5.08 6.78 1.52
CA LEU A 26 -4.58 8.15 1.35
C LEU A 26 -4.96 8.74 0.00
N GLY A 27 -5.02 7.92 -1.04
CA GLY A 27 -5.28 8.40 -2.39
C GLY A 27 -5.31 7.29 -3.43
N VAL A 28 -5.79 7.63 -4.62
CA VAL A 28 -5.98 6.70 -5.74
C VAL A 28 -5.38 7.31 -7.00
N GLY A 29 -4.57 6.53 -7.72
CA GLY A 29 -4.11 6.85 -9.06
C GLY A 29 -4.90 6.09 -10.10
N ALA A 30 -5.44 6.80 -11.09
CA ALA A 30 -6.20 6.21 -12.19
C ALA A 30 -5.43 6.33 -13.51
N LEU A 31 -5.57 5.32 -14.38
CA LEU A 31 -5.09 5.32 -15.76
C LEU A 31 -6.28 5.08 -16.67
N CYS A 32 -6.52 5.98 -17.63
CA CYS A 32 -7.66 5.89 -18.55
C CYS A 32 -9.04 5.76 -17.87
N GLY A 33 -9.19 6.30 -16.66
CA GLY A 33 -10.43 6.22 -15.88
C GLY A 33 -10.57 4.96 -15.03
N GLU A 34 -9.63 4.02 -15.13
CA GLU A 34 -9.57 2.82 -14.30
C GLU A 34 -8.60 3.01 -13.14
N THR A 35 -8.94 2.52 -11.95
CA THR A 35 -8.05 2.59 -10.80
C THR A 35 -6.82 1.69 -11.00
N ALA A 36 -5.66 2.32 -11.20
CA ALA A 36 -4.41 1.62 -11.44
C ALA A 36 -3.63 1.34 -10.14
N VAL A 37 -3.71 2.26 -9.17
CA VAL A 37 -3.00 2.16 -7.89
C VAL A 37 -3.78 2.81 -6.76
N GLU A 38 -3.71 2.23 -5.58
CA GLU A 38 -4.21 2.81 -4.34
C GLU A 38 -3.04 3.01 -3.37
N HIS A 39 -3.00 4.15 -2.67
CA HIS A 39 -2.00 4.45 -1.66
C HIS A 39 -2.60 4.34 -0.27
N TYR A 40 -1.98 3.55 0.60
CA TYR A 40 -2.45 3.29 1.95
C TYR A 40 -1.41 3.65 3.00
N ARG A 41 -1.88 3.95 4.20
CA ARG A 41 -1.07 4.08 5.41
C ARG A 41 -1.54 3.11 6.49
N CYS A 42 -0.63 2.36 7.09
CA CYS A 42 -0.93 1.59 8.28
C CYS A 42 -1.22 2.51 9.46
N VAL A 43 -2.38 2.31 10.10
CA VAL A 43 -2.78 3.11 11.27
C VAL A 43 -1.98 2.72 12.53
N ALA A 44 -1.44 1.50 12.57
CA ALA A 44 -0.70 0.99 13.73
C ALA A 44 0.76 1.43 13.74
N CYS A 45 1.48 1.26 12.61
CA CYS A 45 2.92 1.56 12.54
C CYS A 45 3.25 2.77 11.65
N GLY A 46 2.28 3.35 10.96
CA GLY A 46 2.48 4.52 10.09
C GLY A 46 3.13 4.22 8.74
N ALA A 47 3.47 2.96 8.45
CA ALA A 47 4.05 2.51 7.19
C ALA A 47 3.15 2.85 6.00
N SER A 48 3.77 3.15 4.85
CA SER A 48 3.04 3.53 3.64
C SER A 48 3.19 2.45 2.57
N PHE A 49 2.12 2.22 1.82
CA PHE A 49 2.05 1.18 0.81
C PHE A 49 1.37 1.68 -0.47
N SER A 50 1.76 1.12 -1.59
CA SER A 50 1.02 1.17 -2.84
C SER A 50 0.45 -0.21 -3.14
N ARG A 51 -0.85 -0.29 -3.41
CA ARG A 51 -1.50 -1.48 -3.94
C ARG A 51 -1.70 -1.29 -5.44
N VAL A 52 -0.97 -2.06 -6.23
CA VAL A 52 -1.05 -1.97 -7.70
C VAL A 52 -2.17 -2.88 -8.20
N LEU A 53 -3.13 -2.31 -8.92
CA LEU A 53 -4.36 -2.98 -9.37
C LEU A 53 -4.40 -3.22 -10.87
N LEU A 54 -3.65 -2.44 -11.65
CA LEU A 54 -3.56 -2.57 -13.10
C LEU A 54 -2.12 -2.92 -13.51
N GLY A 55 -1.96 -3.84 -14.47
CA GLY A 55 -0.68 -4.38 -14.91
C GLY A 55 -0.69 -5.90 -15.05
N GLU A 56 0.46 -6.48 -15.38
CA GLU A 56 0.66 -7.92 -15.42
C GLU A 56 0.49 -8.55 -14.02
N HIS A 57 0.30 -9.87 -13.95
CA HIS A 57 0.02 -10.55 -12.68
C HIS A 57 1.10 -10.28 -11.63
N ASP A 58 2.38 -10.28 -12.03
CA ASP A 58 3.52 -10.04 -11.15
C ASP A 58 3.66 -8.58 -10.69
N ASP A 59 3.05 -7.63 -11.42
CA ASP A 59 3.03 -6.22 -11.04
C ASP A 59 1.93 -5.88 -10.03
N ARG A 60 0.86 -6.68 -10.02
CA ARG A 60 -0.30 -6.48 -9.14
C ARG A 60 -0.03 -6.98 -7.74
N ILE A 61 0.85 -6.28 -7.05
CA ILE A 61 1.29 -6.57 -5.69
C ILE A 61 1.14 -5.35 -4.78
N TRP A 62 1.24 -5.61 -3.48
CA TRP A 62 1.48 -4.59 -2.47
C TRP A 62 2.96 -4.21 -2.45
N ARG A 63 3.27 -2.92 -2.56
CA ARG A 63 4.63 -2.39 -2.52
C ARG A 63 4.80 -1.49 -1.31
N TRP A 64 5.76 -1.81 -0.46
CA TRP A 64 6.20 -0.92 0.60
C TRP A 64 6.76 0.38 0.02
N LEU A 65 6.42 1.52 0.63
CA LEU A 65 6.94 2.83 0.26
C LEU A 65 7.85 3.35 1.36
N ASP A 66 9.15 3.40 1.08
CA ASP A 66 10.10 4.18 1.87
C ASP A 66 9.90 5.67 1.54
N CYS A 67 8.87 6.28 2.14
CA CYS A 67 8.67 7.71 2.13
C CYS A 67 9.28 8.31 3.41
N PRO A 68 10.47 8.94 3.35
CA PRO A 68 11.12 9.53 4.53
C PRO A 68 10.45 10.84 5.02
N GLY A 69 9.12 10.99 4.92
CA GLY A 69 8.47 12.31 4.99
C GLY A 69 7.10 12.42 5.67
N VAL A 70 6.61 11.43 6.42
CA VAL A 70 5.36 11.61 7.22
C VAL A 70 5.60 11.40 8.71
N GLY A 71 6.53 12.18 9.23
CA GLY A 71 6.58 12.60 10.62
C GLY A 71 7.13 14.01 10.60
N HIS A 72 6.33 14.98 11.05
CA HIS A 72 6.68 16.28 11.63
C HIS A 72 5.54 17.29 11.38
N ALA A 73 4.58 17.28 12.30
CA ALA A 73 3.94 18.47 12.87
C ALA A 73 3.35 18.06 14.22
#